data_AF-A0A2H0DXE3-F1
#
_entry.id   AF-A0A2H0DXE3-F1
#
_cell.length_a   1.000
_cell.length_b   1.000
_cell.length_c   1.000
_cell.angle_alpha   90.00
_cell.angle_beta   90.00
_cell.angle_gamma   90.00
#
_symmetry.space_group_name_H-M   'P 1'
#
loop_
_entity.id
_entity.type
_entity.pdbx_description
1 polymer ?
#
loop_
_entity_poly.entity_id
_entity_poly.type
_entity_poly.pdbx_seq_one_letter_code
_entity_poly.pdbx_strand_id
1 'polypeptide(L)'
;MNSERKKEKELLTFSLITALVAALLHNWALSGYFYWIFPHFDLLVHFLGGLWLGLNLSWLYFFSGLFGRPPITKKKTAILLSLALFLFGFSWEIFELLIWQTLLEPGFALDTTGDILSDIAGLFFAYRYFVFNFIENKNE
;
A
#
# COMPACT_ATOMS: atom_id res chain seq x y z
N MET A 1 -24.62 -12.18 -11.01
CA MET A 1 -24.07 -11.16 -10.08
C MET A 1 -23.81 -9.89 -10.89
N ASN A 2 -24.24 -8.71 -10.41
CA ASN A 2 -23.99 -7.44 -11.13
C ASN A 2 -22.47 -7.27 -11.37
N SER A 3 -22.06 -6.84 -12.55
CA SER A 3 -20.64 -6.71 -12.95
C SER A 3 -19.86 -5.79 -12.01
N GLU A 4 -20.51 -4.74 -11.48
CA GLU A 4 -19.89 -3.84 -10.50
C GLU A 4 -19.59 -4.54 -9.17
N ARG A 5 -20.55 -5.29 -8.63
CA ARG A 5 -20.35 -6.08 -7.40
C ARG A 5 -19.27 -7.17 -7.56
N LYS A 6 -19.02 -7.63 -8.78
CA LYS A 6 -17.90 -8.54 -9.07
C LYS A 6 -16.57 -7.81 -8.92
N LYS A 7 -16.40 -6.66 -9.59
CA LYS A 7 -15.17 -5.85 -9.51
C LYS A 7 -14.85 -5.40 -8.09
N GLU A 8 -15.87 -5.03 -7.30
CA GLU A 8 -15.71 -4.68 -5.88
C GLU A 8 -15.09 -5.83 -5.05
N LYS A 9 -15.60 -7.06 -5.26
CA LYS A 9 -15.09 -8.26 -4.58
C LYS A 9 -13.70 -8.62 -5.05
N GLU A 10 -13.41 -8.47 -6.34
CA GLU A 10 -12.07 -8.70 -6.90
C GLU A 10 -11.04 -7.74 -6.30
N LEU A 11 -11.38 -6.46 -6.15
CA LEU A 11 -10.50 -5.48 -5.48
C LEU A 11 -10.21 -5.86 -4.03
N LEU A 12 -11.24 -6.23 -3.26
CA LEU A 12 -11.05 -6.67 -1.87
C LEU A 12 -10.22 -7.94 -1.80
N THR A 13 -10.51 -8.92 -2.65
CA THR A 13 -9.77 -10.19 -2.69
C THR A 13 -8.30 -9.94 -3.03
N PHE A 14 -8.04 -9.07 -4.01
CA PHE A 14 -6.67 -8.70 -4.37
C PHE A 14 -5.97 -8.00 -3.20
N SER A 15 -6.63 -7.05 -2.52
CA SER A 15 -6.09 -6.42 -1.31
C SER A 15 -5.74 -7.45 -0.23
N LEU A 16 -6.64 -8.40 0.07
CA LEU A 16 -6.40 -9.43 1.09
C LEU A 16 -5.26 -10.38 0.71
N ILE A 17 -5.13 -10.75 -0.57
CA ILE A 17 -4.01 -11.55 -1.06
C ILE A 17 -2.70 -10.78 -0.90
N THR A 18 -2.65 -9.50 -1.31
CA THR A 18 -1.46 -8.66 -1.13
C THR A 18 -1.07 -8.56 0.35
N ALA A 19 -2.05 -8.37 1.24
CA ALA A 19 -1.81 -8.34 2.69
C ALA A 19 -1.23 -9.65 3.20
N LEU A 20 -1.80 -10.78 2.78
CA LEU A 20 -1.33 -12.11 3.18
C LEU A 20 0.10 -12.35 2.71
N VAL A 21 0.41 -12.01 1.44
CA VAL A 21 1.76 -12.16 0.89
C VAL A 21 2.75 -11.27 1.63
N ALA A 22 2.41 -10.00 1.86
CA ALA A 22 3.25 -9.07 2.61
C ALA A 22 3.54 -9.59 4.03
N ALA A 23 2.51 -10.05 4.73
CA ALA A 23 2.65 -10.60 6.08
C ALA A 23 3.54 -11.86 6.10
N LEU A 24 3.37 -12.78 5.14
CA LEU A 24 4.20 -13.98 5.04
C LEU A 24 5.67 -13.62 4.76
N LEU A 25 5.93 -12.69 3.83
CA LEU A 25 7.29 -12.24 3.51
C LEU A 25 7.94 -11.54 4.70
N HIS A 26 7.21 -10.65 5.40
CA HIS A 26 7.71 -9.97 6.59
C HIS A 26 8.08 -10.96 7.70
N ASN A 27 7.21 -11.91 8.02
CA ASN A 27 7.50 -12.94 9.03
C ASN A 27 8.69 -13.82 8.63
N TRP A 28 8.78 -14.17 7.33
CA TRP A 28 9.90 -14.93 6.83
C TRP A 28 11.21 -14.14 6.93
N ALA A 29 11.19 -12.85 6.61
CA ALA A 29 12.34 -11.97 6.72
C ALA A 29 12.82 -11.82 8.17
N LEU A 30 11.91 -11.65 9.13
CA LEU A 30 12.27 -11.58 10.54
C LEU A 30 12.88 -12.90 11.04
N SER A 31 12.25 -14.04 10.71
CA SER A 31 12.75 -15.35 11.16
C SER A 31 14.08 -15.75 10.52
N GLY A 32 14.34 -15.29 9.30
CA GLY A 32 15.56 -15.57 8.54
C GLY A 32 16.63 -14.46 8.60
N TYR A 33 16.38 -13.37 9.33
CA TYR A 33 17.21 -12.16 9.34
C TYR A 33 17.43 -11.53 7.94
N PHE A 34 16.46 -11.66 7.03
CA PHE A 34 16.64 -11.21 5.64
C PHE A 34 16.69 -9.70 5.48
N TYR A 35 16.09 -8.92 6.40
CA TYR A 35 16.23 -7.47 6.38
C TYR A 35 17.70 -7.04 6.46
N TRP A 36 18.49 -7.74 7.28
CA TRP A 36 19.91 -7.44 7.46
C TRP A 36 20.84 -8.08 6.41
N ILE A 37 20.41 -9.20 5.80
CA ILE A 37 21.23 -9.93 4.80
C ILE A 37 20.96 -9.39 3.39
N PHE A 38 19.72 -9.03 3.09
CA PHE A 38 19.25 -8.60 1.78
C PHE A 38 18.45 -7.29 1.93
N PRO A 39 19.12 -6.12 1.89
CA PRO A 39 18.44 -4.83 2.10
C PRO A 39 17.26 -4.57 1.15
N HIS A 40 17.34 -5.10 -0.08
CA HIS A 40 16.26 -5.01 -1.06
C HIS A 40 14.98 -5.77 -0.67
N PHE A 41 15.06 -6.68 0.30
CA PHE A 41 13.89 -7.39 0.80
C PHE A 41 12.94 -6.45 1.52
N ASP A 42 13.48 -5.42 2.18
CA ASP A 42 12.66 -4.43 2.87
C ASP A 42 11.85 -3.57 1.90
N LEU A 43 12.52 -3.07 0.88
CA LEU A 43 11.89 -2.36 -0.24
C LEU A 43 10.73 -3.16 -0.87
N LEU A 44 10.86 -4.49 -0.98
CA LEU A 44 9.79 -5.35 -1.48
C LEU A 44 8.58 -5.37 -0.54
N VAL A 45 8.82 -5.47 0.77
CA VAL A 45 7.75 -5.47 1.78
C VAL A 45 7.07 -4.10 1.83
N HIS A 46 7.82 -3.00 1.79
CA HIS A 46 7.30 -1.64 1.66
C HIS A 46 6.45 -1.44 0.40
N PHE A 47 6.95 -1.88 -0.76
CA PHE A 47 6.17 -1.85 -2.00
C PHE A 47 4.83 -2.58 -1.86
N LEU A 48 4.83 -3.78 -1.27
CA LEU A 48 3.60 -4.54 -1.04
C LEU A 48 2.69 -3.88 0.01
N GLY A 49 3.27 -3.23 1.01
CA GLY A 49 2.58 -2.41 2.01
C GLY A 49 1.84 -1.24 1.37
N GLY A 50 2.53 -0.42 0.57
CA GLY A 50 1.93 0.67 -0.18
C GLY A 50 0.85 0.21 -1.16
N LEU A 51 1.09 -0.90 -1.87
CA LEU A 51 0.10 -1.51 -2.77
C LEU A 51 -1.15 -1.96 -2.00
N TRP A 52 -0.98 -2.71 -0.91
CA TRP A 52 -2.07 -3.16 -0.06
C TRP A 52 -2.87 -1.98 0.47
N LEU A 53 -2.20 -0.98 1.03
CA LEU A 53 -2.82 0.20 1.62
C LEU A 53 -3.67 0.93 0.57
N GLY A 54 -3.15 1.12 -0.64
CA GLY A 54 -3.89 1.79 -1.69
C GLY A 54 -5.12 1.01 -2.16
N LEU A 55 -5.00 -0.31 -2.32
CA LEU A 55 -6.13 -1.17 -2.69
C LEU A 55 -7.20 -1.19 -1.58
N ASN A 56 -6.76 -1.33 -0.33
CA ASN A 56 -7.63 -1.44 0.83
C ASN A 56 -8.40 -0.15 1.08
N LEU A 57 -7.70 1.00 1.12
CA LEU A 57 -8.34 2.29 1.34
C LEU A 57 -9.25 2.67 0.19
N SER A 58 -8.90 2.33 -1.05
CA SER A 58 -9.81 2.54 -2.19
C SER A 58 -11.09 1.72 -2.02
N TRP A 59 -10.99 0.45 -1.63
CA TRP A 59 -12.17 -0.37 -1.36
C TRP A 59 -12.99 0.18 -0.18
N LEU A 60 -12.33 0.53 0.92
CA LEU A 60 -12.95 1.05 2.13
C LEU A 60 -13.68 2.36 1.84
N TYR A 61 -13.05 3.30 1.15
CA TYR A 61 -13.61 4.61 0.89
C TYR A 61 -14.76 4.57 -0.12
N PHE A 62 -14.60 3.84 -1.23
CA PHE A 62 -15.56 3.88 -2.34
C PHE A 62 -16.68 2.83 -2.23
N PHE A 63 -16.45 1.66 -1.61
CA PHE A 63 -17.38 0.52 -1.71
C PHE A 63 -17.99 0.05 -0.38
N SER A 64 -17.27 0.19 0.74
CA SER A 64 -17.71 -0.34 2.05
C SER A 64 -19.07 0.19 2.53
N GLY A 65 -19.44 1.41 2.11
CA GLY A 65 -20.63 2.11 2.59
C GLY A 65 -20.38 3.02 3.80
N LEU A 66 -19.24 2.90 4.49
CA LEU A 66 -18.90 3.71 5.66
C LEU A 66 -18.86 5.22 5.36
N PHE A 67 -18.52 5.59 4.12
CA PHE A 67 -18.42 6.97 3.66
C PHE A 67 -19.55 7.37 2.67
N GLY A 68 -20.67 6.64 2.67
CA GLY A 68 -21.80 6.94 1.79
C GLY A 68 -21.55 6.69 0.30
N ARG A 69 -20.52 5.91 -0.06
CA ARG A 69 -20.15 5.53 -1.45
C ARG A 69 -19.97 6.74 -2.37
N PRO A 70 -18.96 7.58 -2.13
CA PRO A 70 -18.71 8.76 -2.92
C PRO A 70 -18.43 8.40 -4.39
N PRO A 71 -18.70 9.31 -5.35
CA PRO A 71 -18.42 9.04 -6.75
C PRO A 71 -16.91 8.86 -6.97
N ILE A 72 -16.57 7.85 -7.77
CA ILE A 72 -15.19 7.49 -8.09
C ILE A 72 -14.64 8.48 -9.12
N THR A 73 -13.56 9.19 -8.78
CA THR A 73 -12.87 10.10 -9.71
C THR A 73 -11.35 9.98 -9.56
N LYS A 74 -10.61 10.31 -10.63
CA LYS A 74 -9.13 10.33 -10.61
C LYS A 74 -8.60 11.24 -9.51
N LYS A 75 -9.20 12.43 -9.34
CA LYS A 75 -8.81 13.42 -8.32
C LYS A 75 -9.03 12.91 -6.90
N LYS A 76 -10.20 12.34 -6.59
CA LYS A 76 -10.49 11.82 -5.24
C LYS A 76 -9.58 10.63 -4.90
N THR A 77 -9.36 9.74 -5.85
CA THR A 77 -8.45 8.60 -5.68
C THR A 77 -7.02 9.08 -5.41
N ALA A 78 -6.52 10.06 -6.18
CA ALA A 78 -5.19 10.63 -5.94
C ALA A 78 -5.07 11.28 -4.55
N ILE A 79 -6.04 12.10 -4.15
CA ILE A 79 -6.04 12.74 -2.81
C ILE A 79 -6.05 11.69 -1.71
N LEU A 80 -6.91 10.67 -1.81
CA LEU A 80 -7.00 9.59 -0.82
C LEU A 80 -5.64 8.89 -0.64
N LEU A 81 -4.98 8.54 -1.75
CA LEU A 81 -3.73 7.80 -1.71
C LEU A 81 -2.54 8.69 -1.30
N SER A 82 -2.55 9.98 -1.64
CA SER A 82 -1.56 10.94 -1.10
C SER A 82 -1.71 11.07 0.42
N LEU A 83 -2.94 11.17 0.94
CA LEU A 83 -3.17 11.18 2.39
C LEU A 83 -2.73 9.87 3.04
N ALA A 84 -2.93 8.73 2.37
CA ALA A 84 -2.47 7.44 2.85
C ALA A 84 -0.94 7.39 3.00
N LEU A 85 -0.19 7.88 2.02
CA LEU A 85 1.27 8.00 2.12
C LEU A 85 1.69 8.82 3.34
N PHE A 86 1.11 10.01 3.50
CA PHE A 86 1.44 10.90 4.62
C PHE A 86 1.11 10.30 5.98
N LEU A 87 -0.02 9.60 6.09
CA LEU A 87 -0.48 9.07 7.38
C LEU A 87 0.15 7.73 7.74
N PHE A 88 0.44 6.87 6.77
CA PHE A 88 0.95 5.52 7.05
C PHE A 88 2.42 5.36 6.73
N GLY A 89 2.89 5.76 5.55
CA GLY A 89 4.30 5.64 5.17
C GLY A 89 5.19 6.44 6.12
N PHE A 90 4.95 7.75 6.27
CA PHE A 90 5.74 8.54 7.21
C PHE A 90 5.57 8.15 8.68
N SER A 91 4.38 7.67 9.09
CA SER A 91 4.20 7.22 10.47
C SER A 91 4.93 5.91 10.75
N TRP A 92 5.16 5.07 9.73
CA TRP A 92 5.96 3.86 9.85
C TRP A 92 7.43 4.22 10.10
N GLU A 93 8.01 5.14 9.33
CA GLU A 93 9.37 5.64 9.55
C GLU A 93 9.53 6.26 10.94
N ILE A 94 8.54 7.04 11.39
CA ILE A 94 8.53 7.60 12.76
C ILE A 94 8.46 6.48 13.80
N PHE A 95 7.67 5.43 13.55
CA PHE A 95 7.58 4.29 14.45
C PHE A 95 8.94 3.56 14.58
N GLU A 96 9.63 3.32 13.46
CA GLU A 96 10.94 2.67 13.48
C GLU A 96 12.00 3.50 14.20
N LEU A 97 12.02 4.81 13.93
CA LEU A 97 12.85 5.77 14.64
C LEU A 97 12.67 5.70 16.16
N LEU A 98 11.42 5.58 16.63
CA LEU A 98 11.09 5.60 18.05
C LEU A 98 11.35 4.25 18.75
N ILE A 99 11.09 3.13 18.07
CA ILE A 99 11.12 1.79 18.68
C ILE A 99 12.49 1.13 18.52
N TRP A 100 13.09 1.23 17.34
CA TRP A 100 14.30 0.50 17.00
C TRP A 100 15.57 1.35 17.10
N GLN A 101 15.44 2.64 17.45
CA GLN A 101 16.57 3.58 17.58
C GLN A 101 17.47 3.61 16.34
N THR A 102 16.87 3.46 15.16
CA THR A 102 17.53 3.31 13.85
C THR A 102 18.45 4.49 13.47
N LEU A 103 18.34 5.64 14.15
CA LEU A 103 19.26 6.79 13.98
C LEU A 103 20.74 6.45 14.15
N LEU A 104 21.05 5.37 14.89
CA LEU A 104 22.43 4.94 15.12
C LEU A 104 22.93 3.95 14.05
N GLU A 105 22.05 3.50 13.15
CA GLU A 105 22.40 2.54 12.11
C GLU A 105 23.07 3.23 10.90
N PRO A 106 24.21 2.70 10.41
CA PRO A 106 24.83 3.21 9.19
C PRO A 106 23.87 3.06 8.00
N GLY A 107 23.59 4.17 7.32
CA GLY A 107 22.74 4.16 6.13
C GLY A 107 21.26 4.41 6.38
N PHE A 108 20.84 4.70 7.62
CA PHE A 108 19.45 5.03 7.97
C PHE A 108 18.76 5.99 6.99
N ALA A 109 19.42 7.09 6.62
CA ALA A 109 18.83 8.05 5.69
C ALA A 109 18.57 7.47 4.28
N LEU A 110 19.41 6.56 3.82
CA LEU A 110 19.23 5.88 2.53
C LEU A 110 18.11 4.84 2.61
N ASP A 111 18.03 4.12 3.72
CA ASP A 111 17.04 3.09 4.04
C ASP A 111 15.63 3.67 4.04
N THR A 112 15.35 4.61 4.96
CA THR A 112 14.09 5.37 5.04
C THR A 112 13.70 6.03 3.72
N THR A 113 14.68 6.55 2.96
CA THR A 113 14.38 7.13 1.64
C THR A 113 13.93 6.04 0.66
N GLY A 114 14.58 4.88 0.67
CA GLY A 114 14.20 3.72 -0.11
C GLY A 114 12.80 3.20 0.25
N ASP A 115 12.47 3.16 1.53
CA ASP A 115 11.19 2.70 2.04
C ASP A 115 10.04 3.61 1.63
N ILE A 116 10.20 4.93 1.82
CA ILE A 116 9.24 5.92 1.35
C ILE A 116 9.05 5.84 -0.17
N LEU A 117 10.13 5.68 -0.95
CA LEU A 117 10.03 5.55 -2.40
C LEU A 117 9.33 4.25 -2.82
N SER A 118 9.54 3.18 -2.08
CA SER A 118 8.90 1.88 -2.32
C SER A 118 7.41 1.92 -1.97
N ASP A 119 7.03 2.56 -0.87
CA ASP A 119 5.65 2.84 -0.50
C ASP A 119 4.93 3.67 -1.58
N ILE A 120 5.58 4.73 -2.08
CA ILE A 120 5.08 5.56 -3.19
C ILE A 120 4.85 4.70 -4.43
N ALA A 121 5.80 3.83 -4.78
CA ALA A 121 5.67 2.95 -5.93
C ALA A 121 4.48 1.99 -5.77
N GLY A 122 4.32 1.38 -4.59
CA GLY A 122 3.17 0.52 -4.28
C GLY A 122 1.83 1.26 -4.41
N LEU A 123 1.73 2.45 -3.82
CA LEU A 123 0.55 3.30 -3.91
C LEU A 123 0.26 3.76 -5.34
N PHE A 124 1.29 4.06 -6.12
CA PHE A 124 1.14 4.41 -7.53
C PHE A 124 0.59 3.24 -8.36
N PHE A 125 1.05 2.02 -8.11
CA PHE A 125 0.50 0.82 -8.74
C PHE A 125 -0.95 0.58 -8.34
N ALA A 126 -1.29 0.76 -7.06
CA ALA A 126 -2.68 0.70 -6.59
C ALA A 126 -3.56 1.75 -7.30
N TYR A 127 -3.08 3.00 -7.41
CA TYR A 127 -3.75 4.08 -8.13
C TYR A 127 -4.02 3.69 -9.58
N ARG A 128 -2.98 3.25 -10.31
CA ARG A 128 -3.09 2.92 -11.73
C ARG A 128 -4.05 1.76 -11.97
N TYR A 129 -3.93 0.70 -11.15
CA TYR A 129 -4.84 -0.44 -11.18
C TYR A 129 -6.30 -0.01 -10.95
N PHE A 130 -6.55 0.80 -9.93
CA PHE A 130 -7.89 1.24 -9.58
C PHE A 130 -8.50 2.15 -10.66
N VAL A 131 -7.75 3.15 -11.14
CA VAL A 131 -8.21 4.06 -12.20
C VAL A 131 -8.55 3.30 -13.48
N PHE A 132 -7.69 2.38 -13.90
CA PHE A 132 -7.91 1.59 -15.10
C PHE A 132 -9.20 0.76 -15.01
N ASN A 133 -9.38 0.02 -13.91
CA ASN A 133 -10.48 -0.94 -13.78
C ASN A 133 -11.86 -0.32 -13.48
N PHE A 134 -11.88 0.86 -12.83
CA PHE A 134 -13.11 1.46 -12.30
C PHE A 134 -13.49 2.81 -12.93
N ILE A 135 -12.58 3.44 -13.68
CA ILE A 135 -12.84 4.72 -14.36
C ILE A 135 -12.71 4.56 -15.87
N GLU A 136 -11.59 4.03 -16.35
CA GLU A 136 -11.31 3.95 -17.80
C GLU A 136 -12.11 2.83 -18.46
N ASN A 137 -12.12 1.61 -17.88
CA ASN A 137 -12.92 0.46 -18.34
C ASN A 137 -14.44 0.58 -18.04
N LYS A 138 -14.95 1.77 -17.69
CA LYS A 138 -16.39 2.04 -17.62
C LYS A 138 -16.92 2.74 -18.89
N ASN A 139 -16.03 3.21 -19.76
CA ASN A 139 -16.37 3.99 -20.96
C ASN A 139 -16.33 3.16 -22.26
N GLU A 140 -16.11 1.84 -22.15
CA GLU A 140 -16.27 0.82 -23.21
C GLU A 140 -17.49 -0.04 -22.91
#